data_AF-A0A6L6E2I5-F1
#
_entry.id   AF-A0A6L6E2I5-F1
#
_cell.length_a   1.000
_cell.length_b   1.000
_cell.length_c   1.000
_cell.angle_alpha   90.00
_cell.angle_beta   90.00
_cell.angle_gamma   90.00
#
_symmetry.space_group_name_H-M   'P 1'
#
loop_
_entity.id
_entity.type
_entity.pdbx_description
1 polymer ?
#
loop_
_entity_poly.entity_id
_entity_poly.type
_entity_poly.pdbx_seq_one_letter_code
_entity_poly.pdbx_strand_id
1 'polypeptide(L)'
;MNNFSPNETGAPEASVSPSGAALKLLWSQEFNEDAGAGVDGKFWSFDIGDGSEVGILGWGNQEREWYLPEQAATDGSGSLVITATKLPADNSYMAYYGAPAEWASAKLHTAGKVSVLHGRIEARVRVPKGAGTWPAFWMLGTDLAQVTWPQCGEIDILEVRGRDPHTLVGTIHGPGYSGDNGS
;
A
#
# COMPACT_ATOMS: atom_id res chain seq x y z
N MET A 1 -7.68 36.19 11.66
CA MET A 1 -8.86 35.33 11.50
C MET A 1 -8.78 34.78 10.09
N ASN A 2 -8.22 33.58 9.93
CA ASN A 2 -8.00 33.00 8.61
C ASN A 2 -9.14 32.01 8.35
N ASN A 3 -10.08 32.43 7.50
CA ASN A 3 -11.14 31.57 6.98
C ASN A 3 -10.50 30.51 6.07
N PHE A 4 -10.42 29.28 6.55
CA PHE A 4 -10.40 28.11 5.68
C PHE A 4 -11.86 27.80 5.33
N SER A 5 -12.25 28.02 4.07
CA SER A 5 -13.52 27.53 3.55
C SER A 5 -13.47 25.99 3.48
N PRO A 6 -14.54 25.29 3.91
CA PRO A 6 -14.60 23.84 3.83
C PRO A 6 -15.07 23.36 2.44
N ASN A 7 -14.49 22.24 2.01
CA ASN A 7 -14.98 21.25 1.05
C ASN A 7 -15.65 21.74 -0.25
N GLU A 8 -14.89 21.66 -1.34
CA GLU A 8 -15.47 21.14 -2.58
C GLU A 8 -14.91 19.74 -2.83
N THR A 9 -15.79 18.74 -2.74
CA THR A 9 -15.58 17.41 -3.29
C THR A 9 -15.59 17.52 -4.81
N GLY A 10 -14.50 18.01 -5.39
CA GLY A 10 -14.28 18.06 -6.82
C GLY A 10 -13.89 16.68 -7.34
N ALA A 11 -14.54 16.24 -8.43
CA ALA A 11 -14.03 15.14 -9.24
C ALA A 11 -12.54 15.38 -9.57
N PRO A 12 -11.70 14.34 -9.69
CA PRO A 12 -10.28 14.52 -9.98
C PRO A 12 -10.12 15.40 -11.24
N GLU A 13 -9.34 16.48 -11.11
CA GLU A 13 -9.01 17.35 -12.23
C GLU A 13 -8.42 16.53 -13.39
N ALA A 14 -8.77 16.87 -14.62
CA ALA A 14 -8.29 16.15 -15.80
C ALA A 14 -6.76 16.21 -15.84
N SER A 15 -6.11 15.08 -15.58
CA SER A 15 -4.67 14.99 -15.59
C SER A 15 -4.17 14.90 -17.04
N VAL A 16 -3.20 15.75 -17.40
CA VAL A 16 -2.61 15.78 -18.75
C VAL A 16 -1.40 14.84 -18.77
N SER A 17 -1.29 14.02 -19.82
CA SER A 17 -0.11 13.16 -20.02
C SER A 17 1.16 14.00 -20.27
N PRO A 18 2.36 13.41 -20.12
CA PRO A 18 3.61 14.09 -20.49
C PRO A 18 3.65 14.58 -21.95
N SER A 19 2.84 14.01 -22.84
CA SER A 19 2.72 14.41 -24.25
C SER A 19 1.65 15.48 -24.50
N GLY A 20 0.99 16.00 -23.47
CA GLY A 20 -0.08 16.99 -23.63
C GLY A 20 -1.44 16.41 -23.99
N ALA A 21 -1.55 15.09 -24.20
CA ALA A 21 -2.82 14.44 -24.45
C ALA A 21 -3.66 14.35 -23.18
N ALA A 22 -4.96 14.59 -23.30
CA ALA A 22 -5.92 14.40 -22.21
C ALA A 22 -5.96 12.92 -21.80
N LEU A 23 -5.82 12.64 -20.51
CA LEU A 23 -5.97 11.29 -19.99
C LEU A 23 -7.46 11.00 -19.75
N LYS A 24 -7.85 9.77 -20.08
CA LYS A 24 -9.19 9.25 -19.76
C LYS A 24 -9.09 8.43 -18.48
N LEU A 25 -9.92 8.75 -17.49
CA LEU A 25 -10.05 7.92 -16.30
C LEU A 25 -10.65 6.56 -16.67
N LEU A 26 -9.92 5.48 -16.40
CA LEU A 26 -10.37 4.11 -16.68
C LEU A 26 -10.89 3.42 -15.42
N TRP A 27 -10.30 3.74 -14.27
CA TRP A 27 -10.65 3.19 -12.96
C TRP A 27 -10.21 4.17 -11.88
N SER A 28 -10.96 4.24 -10.78
CA SER A 28 -10.58 4.97 -9.58
C SER A 28 -11.16 4.31 -8.33
N GLN A 29 -10.58 4.65 -7.18
CA GLN A 29 -11.15 4.36 -5.88
C GLN A 29 -11.01 5.60 -5.00
N GLU A 30 -12.16 6.14 -4.57
CA GLU A 30 -12.25 7.42 -3.84
C GLU A 30 -12.49 7.22 -2.33
N PHE A 31 -12.82 5.99 -1.90
CA PHE A 31 -13.02 5.63 -0.48
C PHE A 31 -14.10 6.47 0.23
N ASN A 32 -15.25 6.65 -0.43
CA ASN A 32 -16.38 7.45 0.06
C ASN A 32 -17.36 6.67 0.94
N GLU A 33 -17.06 5.41 1.28
CA GLU A 33 -17.87 4.59 2.16
C GLU A 33 -17.89 5.13 3.60
N ASP A 34 -18.96 4.82 4.34
CA ASP A 34 -19.15 5.24 5.74
C ASP A 34 -17.95 4.89 6.63
N ALA A 35 -17.68 5.74 7.63
CA ALA A 35 -16.56 5.54 8.55
C ALA A 35 -16.56 4.14 9.19
N GLY A 36 -15.42 3.46 9.16
CA GLY A 36 -15.27 2.10 9.65
C GLY A 36 -15.60 1.01 8.62
N ALA A 37 -16.05 1.37 7.41
CA ALA A 37 -16.24 0.40 6.34
C ALA A 37 -14.90 -0.14 5.84
N GLY A 38 -14.84 -1.44 5.55
CA GLY A 38 -13.72 -2.04 4.84
C GLY A 38 -13.72 -1.69 3.36
N VAL A 39 -12.69 -2.12 2.64
CA VAL A 39 -12.58 -1.92 1.19
C VAL A 39 -13.52 -2.82 0.39
N ASP A 40 -13.93 -2.39 -0.80
CA ASP A 40 -14.71 -3.21 -1.73
C ASP A 40 -13.91 -4.43 -2.20
N GLY A 41 -14.36 -5.62 -1.78
CA GLY A 41 -13.80 -6.91 -2.15
C GLY A 41 -13.82 -7.22 -3.65
N LYS A 42 -14.57 -6.46 -4.45
CA LYS A 42 -14.51 -6.51 -5.92
C LYS A 42 -13.15 -6.04 -6.45
N PHE A 43 -12.49 -5.12 -5.76
CA PHE A 43 -11.23 -4.53 -6.19
C PHE A 43 -10.05 -4.98 -5.35
N TRP A 44 -10.27 -5.20 -4.06
CA TRP A 44 -9.20 -5.40 -3.08
C TRP A 44 -9.25 -6.77 -2.42
N SER A 45 -8.09 -7.37 -2.24
CA SER A 45 -7.83 -8.53 -1.37
C SER A 45 -6.81 -8.14 -0.31
N PHE A 46 -6.71 -8.93 0.75
CA PHE A 46 -5.74 -8.73 1.83
C PHE A 46 -4.70 -9.86 1.84
N ASP A 47 -3.45 -9.47 2.01
CA ASP A 47 -2.43 -10.37 2.52
C ASP A 47 -2.57 -10.45 4.05
N ILE A 48 -2.47 -11.65 4.60
CA ILE A 48 -2.71 -11.93 6.02
C ILE A 48 -1.43 -12.46 6.66
N GLY A 49 -1.16 -12.00 7.88
CA GLY A 49 -0.02 -12.47 8.67
C GLY A 49 1.29 -11.81 8.28
N ASP A 50 2.38 -12.52 8.55
CA ASP A 50 3.76 -12.03 8.45
C ASP A 50 4.52 -12.63 7.24
N GLY A 51 3.77 -13.24 6.32
CA GLY A 51 4.30 -13.91 5.13
C GLY A 51 4.74 -15.36 5.34
N SER A 52 4.71 -15.87 6.59
CA SER A 52 5.11 -17.26 6.87
C SER A 52 4.26 -18.31 6.16
N GLU A 53 2.95 -18.06 6.02
CA GLU A 53 2.02 -18.98 5.36
C GLU A 53 2.31 -19.18 3.86
N VAL A 54 2.94 -18.19 3.24
CA VAL A 54 3.36 -18.22 1.82
C VAL A 54 4.85 -18.48 1.66
N GLY A 55 5.56 -18.82 2.75
CA GLY A 55 6.99 -19.16 2.73
C GLY A 55 7.93 -17.97 2.62
N ILE A 56 7.46 -16.75 2.89
CA ILE A 56 8.25 -15.51 2.82
C ILE A 56 8.27 -14.87 4.21
N LEU A 57 9.14 -15.37 5.08
CA LEU A 57 9.22 -14.93 6.48
C LEU A 57 9.47 -13.41 6.58
N GLY A 58 8.66 -12.72 7.39
CA GLY A 58 8.75 -11.26 7.56
C GLY A 58 8.66 -10.52 6.22
N TRP A 59 7.85 -11.06 5.29
CA TRP A 59 7.69 -10.62 3.91
C TRP A 59 8.99 -10.42 3.12
N GLY A 60 10.08 -11.08 3.56
CA GLY A 60 11.39 -11.01 2.92
C GLY A 60 12.26 -9.85 3.42
N ASN A 61 11.68 -8.95 4.21
CA ASN A 61 12.32 -7.70 4.65
C ASN A 61 12.50 -7.61 6.16
N GLN A 62 12.29 -8.71 6.89
CA GLN A 62 12.30 -8.72 8.36
C GLN A 62 11.28 -7.73 8.95
N GLU A 63 10.13 -7.59 8.28
CA GLU A 63 8.97 -6.83 8.74
C GLU A 63 8.53 -7.31 10.14
N ARG A 64 7.86 -6.45 10.92
CA ARG A 64 7.57 -6.70 12.36
C ARG A 64 6.08 -6.81 12.65
N GLU A 65 5.26 -6.55 11.66
CA GLU A 65 3.82 -6.50 11.72
C GLU A 65 3.20 -7.83 11.30
N TRP A 66 2.01 -8.06 11.84
CA TRP A 66 1.07 -9.05 11.37
C TRP A 66 -0.04 -8.33 10.59
N TYR A 67 -0.20 -8.64 9.29
CA TYR A 67 -1.25 -8.00 8.50
C TYR A 67 -2.64 -8.57 8.84
N LEU A 68 -3.59 -7.67 9.08
CA LEU A 68 -4.98 -7.93 9.46
C LEU A 68 -5.93 -7.00 8.67
N PRO A 69 -7.06 -7.50 8.14
CA PRO A 69 -8.01 -6.67 7.39
C PRO A 69 -8.59 -5.52 8.21
N GLU A 70 -8.79 -5.73 9.51
CA GLU A 70 -9.40 -4.75 10.41
C GLU A 70 -8.52 -3.51 10.64
N GLN A 71 -7.26 -3.53 10.20
CA GLN A 71 -6.38 -2.37 10.23
C GLN A 71 -6.59 -1.41 9.04
N ALA A 72 -7.47 -1.73 8.11
CA ALA A 72 -7.84 -0.88 6.98
C ALA A 72 -9.34 -0.55 7.00
N ALA A 73 -9.68 0.72 7.19
CA ALA A 73 -11.06 1.19 7.17
C ALA A 73 -11.17 2.60 6.61
N THR A 74 -12.29 2.94 5.98
CA THR A 74 -12.55 4.31 5.54
C THR A 74 -12.83 5.24 6.72
N ASP A 75 -12.50 6.52 6.56
CA ASP A 75 -12.76 7.54 7.59
C ASP A 75 -14.13 8.23 7.43
N GLY A 76 -14.93 7.83 6.43
CA GLY A 76 -16.20 8.47 6.08
C GLY A 76 -16.04 9.86 5.47
N SER A 77 -14.83 10.25 5.09
CA SER A 77 -14.47 11.57 4.56
C SER A 77 -13.62 11.50 3.28
N GLY A 78 -13.70 10.38 2.55
CA GLY A 78 -13.01 10.20 1.26
C GLY A 78 -11.57 9.73 1.42
N SER A 79 -11.27 8.91 2.42
CA SER A 79 -9.94 8.32 2.60
C SER A 79 -10.00 6.92 3.19
N LEU A 80 -9.17 6.03 2.67
CA LEU A 80 -8.80 4.79 3.35
C LEU A 80 -7.72 5.07 4.39
N VAL A 81 -7.92 4.59 5.61
CA VAL A 81 -6.95 4.67 6.69
C VAL A 81 -6.38 3.28 6.97
N ILE A 82 -5.09 3.12 6.71
CA ILE A 82 -4.32 1.95 7.16
C ILE A 82 -3.63 2.32 8.47
N THR A 83 -3.96 1.61 9.54
CA THR A 83 -3.44 1.86 10.89
C THR A 83 -2.39 0.83 11.26
N ALA A 84 -1.23 1.28 11.75
CA ALA A 84 -0.28 0.41 12.42
C ALA A 84 -0.49 0.50 13.94
N THR A 85 -0.85 -0.61 14.58
CA THR A 85 -1.21 -0.65 16.00
C THR A 85 -0.26 -1.54 16.77
N LYS A 86 0.26 -1.08 17.92
CA LYS A 86 1.06 -1.93 18.81
C LYS A 86 0.14 -2.96 19.45
N LEU A 87 0.50 -4.23 19.34
CA LEU A 87 -0.28 -5.32 19.90
C LEU A 87 0.09 -5.60 21.37
N PRO A 88 -0.84 -6.14 22.18
CA PRO A 88 -0.54 -6.65 23.52
C PRO A 88 0.51 -7.77 23.46
N ALA A 89 1.39 -7.85 24.47
CA ALA A 89 2.46 -8.85 24.49
C ALA A 89 1.96 -10.31 24.62
N ASP A 90 0.71 -10.52 24.99
CA ASP A 90 0.04 -11.81 25.17
C ASP A 90 -0.91 -12.16 24.01
N ASN A 91 -0.81 -11.47 22.88
CA ASN A 91 -1.61 -11.78 21.70
C ASN A 91 -1.27 -13.16 21.09
N SER A 92 -2.21 -13.71 20.32
CA SER A 92 -2.09 -15.06 19.74
C SER A 92 -1.36 -15.14 18.40
N TYR A 93 -0.93 -14.02 17.82
CA TYR A 93 -0.29 -13.99 16.51
C TYR A 93 1.20 -14.33 16.66
N MET A 94 1.56 -15.60 16.51
CA MET A 94 2.98 -16.02 16.61
C MET A 94 3.74 -15.70 15.33
N ALA A 95 4.57 -14.66 15.38
CA ALA A 95 5.36 -14.21 14.26
C ALA A 95 6.60 -15.10 14.01
N TYR A 96 7.19 -14.98 12.82
CA TYR A 96 8.33 -15.75 12.32
C TYR A 96 9.57 -15.67 13.23
N TYR A 97 9.68 -14.63 14.05
CA TYR A 97 10.75 -14.44 15.03
C TYR A 97 10.51 -15.18 16.35
N GLY A 98 9.50 -16.05 16.44
CA GLY A 98 9.29 -16.98 17.56
C GLY A 98 8.65 -16.34 18.80
N ALA A 99 7.97 -15.21 18.64
CA ALA A 99 7.26 -14.51 19.70
C ALA A 99 5.96 -13.88 19.16
N PRO A 100 5.04 -13.45 20.04
CA PRO A 100 3.87 -12.70 19.64
C PRO A 100 4.22 -11.49 18.76
N ALA A 101 3.39 -11.21 17.76
CA ALA A 101 3.52 -10.08 16.85
C ALA A 101 3.56 -8.77 17.66
N GLU A 102 4.52 -7.89 17.38
CA GLU A 102 4.66 -6.61 18.08
C GLU A 102 3.67 -5.56 17.55
N TRP A 103 3.33 -5.67 16.26
CA TRP A 103 2.51 -4.71 15.53
C TRP A 103 1.45 -5.43 14.69
N ALA A 104 0.32 -4.77 14.49
CA ALA A 104 -0.65 -5.11 13.45
C ALA A 104 -0.66 -3.99 12.41
N SER A 105 -0.87 -4.33 11.14
CA SER A 105 -1.13 -3.37 10.06
C SER A 105 -2.04 -3.99 8.99
N ALA A 106 -2.19 -3.37 7.82
CA ALA A 106 -2.88 -3.98 6.68
C ALA A 106 -2.04 -3.90 5.40
N LYS A 107 -2.11 -4.95 4.60
CA LYS A 107 -1.54 -5.04 3.26
C LYS A 107 -2.62 -5.46 2.29
N LEU A 108 -2.90 -4.60 1.31
CA LEU A 108 -3.98 -4.77 0.35
C LEU A 108 -3.42 -4.86 -1.06
N HIS A 109 -4.04 -5.69 -1.89
CA HIS A 109 -3.63 -5.86 -3.29
C HIS A 109 -4.84 -6.04 -4.21
N THR A 110 -4.65 -5.75 -5.50
CA THR A 110 -5.69 -5.87 -6.53
C THR A 110 -5.47 -7.08 -7.46
N ALA A 111 -4.56 -7.99 -7.11
CA ALA A 111 -4.22 -9.15 -7.94
C ALA A 111 -5.47 -9.96 -8.32
N GLY A 112 -5.60 -10.29 -9.62
CA GLY A 112 -6.77 -10.99 -10.16
C GLY A 112 -8.06 -10.15 -10.25
N LYS A 113 -8.04 -8.87 -9.85
CA LYS A 113 -9.21 -7.99 -9.80
C LYS A 113 -9.04 -6.75 -10.67
N VAL A 114 -8.03 -5.94 -10.38
CA VAL A 114 -7.69 -4.72 -11.14
C VAL A 114 -6.21 -4.77 -11.49
N SER A 115 -5.91 -4.64 -12.78
CA SER A 115 -4.55 -4.54 -13.30
C SER A 115 -4.53 -3.57 -14.47
N VAL A 116 -3.37 -3.00 -14.73
CA VAL A 116 -3.18 -1.99 -15.76
C VAL A 116 -1.91 -2.30 -16.53
N LEU A 117 -2.00 -2.30 -17.85
CA LEU A 117 -0.86 -2.37 -18.75
C LEU A 117 -0.69 -1.00 -19.40
N HIS A 118 0.31 -0.26 -18.92
CA HIS A 118 0.60 1.13 -19.28
C HIS A 118 -0.47 2.13 -18.85
N GLY A 119 -0.06 3.38 -18.69
CA GLY A 119 -0.94 4.48 -18.33
C GLY A 119 -0.36 5.32 -17.22
N ARG A 120 -1.23 6.07 -16.55
CA ARG A 120 -0.90 6.88 -15.38
C ARG A 120 -1.64 6.32 -14.18
N ILE A 121 -0.90 6.14 -13.09
CA ILE A 121 -1.41 5.66 -11.82
C ILE A 121 -1.03 6.70 -10.80
N GLU A 122 -2.00 7.11 -9.99
CA GLU A 122 -1.82 8.17 -9.00
C GLU A 122 -2.51 7.77 -7.70
N ALA A 123 -1.91 8.16 -6.59
CA ALA A 123 -2.53 8.07 -5.27
C ALA A 123 -2.23 9.35 -4.50
N ARG A 124 -3.21 9.86 -3.77
CA ARG A 124 -3.03 10.98 -2.83
C ARG A 124 -2.87 10.42 -1.42
N VAL A 125 -1.63 10.30 -0.96
CA VAL A 125 -1.31 9.62 0.30
C VAL A 125 -0.77 10.59 1.34
N ARG A 126 -1.25 10.47 2.58
CA ARG A 126 -0.61 11.07 3.77
C ARG A 126 0.09 9.97 4.55
N VAL A 127 1.41 10.11 4.71
CA VAL A 127 2.25 9.09 5.36
C VAL A 127 2.41 9.33 6.86
N PRO A 128 2.52 8.27 7.70
CA PRO A 128 2.85 8.39 9.11
C PRO A 128 4.29 8.86 9.33
N LYS A 129 4.53 9.45 10.51
CA LYS A 129 5.88 9.70 11.05
C LYS A 129 6.19 8.68 12.13
N GLY A 130 7.46 8.34 12.30
CA GLY A 130 7.92 7.44 13.36
C GLY A 130 9.00 6.48 12.88
N ALA A 131 10.00 6.23 13.71
CA ALA A 131 10.99 5.20 13.42
C ALA A 131 10.29 3.83 13.36
N GLY A 132 10.58 3.05 12.32
CA GLY A 132 10.00 1.72 12.09
C GLY A 132 8.76 1.69 11.21
N THR A 133 8.10 2.82 10.92
CA THR A 133 6.99 2.82 9.95
C THR A 133 7.52 2.89 8.52
N TRP A 134 6.99 2.04 7.63
CA TRP A 134 7.37 1.97 6.22
C TRP A 134 6.11 1.87 5.32
N PRO A 135 5.37 2.98 5.13
CA PRO A 135 4.29 3.03 4.15
C PRO A 135 4.82 2.87 2.73
N ALA A 136 4.13 2.03 1.95
CA ALA A 136 4.41 1.82 0.53
C ALA A 136 3.13 1.86 -0.33
N PHE A 137 3.25 2.39 -1.55
CA PHE A 137 2.28 2.24 -2.64
C PHE A 137 3.05 1.83 -3.89
N TRP A 138 2.82 0.61 -4.33
CA TRP A 138 3.71 -0.10 -5.24
C TRP A 138 2.90 -1.08 -6.11
N MET A 139 3.57 -1.71 -7.07
CA MET A 139 2.97 -2.60 -8.04
C MET A 139 3.86 -3.81 -8.32
N LEU A 140 3.24 -4.96 -8.59
CA LEU A 140 3.91 -6.17 -9.09
C LEU A 140 3.34 -6.61 -10.44
N GLY A 141 4.14 -7.36 -11.19
CA GLY A 141 3.69 -8.05 -12.39
C GLY A 141 2.54 -9.01 -12.11
N THR A 142 1.57 -9.06 -13.03
CA THR A 142 0.39 -9.96 -12.92
C THR A 142 0.76 -11.43 -13.02
N ASP A 143 1.98 -11.74 -13.44
CA ASP A 143 2.56 -13.08 -13.60
C ASP A 143 3.44 -13.51 -12.40
N LEU A 144 3.34 -12.83 -11.25
CA LEU A 144 4.06 -13.15 -10.01
C LEU A 144 3.99 -14.66 -9.67
N ALA A 145 2.81 -15.28 -9.82
CA ALA A 145 2.62 -16.70 -9.52
C ALA A 145 3.33 -17.65 -10.51
N GLN A 146 3.73 -17.15 -11.69
CA GLN A 146 4.35 -17.92 -12.76
C GLN A 146 5.86 -17.72 -12.80
N VAL A 147 6.33 -16.48 -12.65
CA VAL A 147 7.76 -16.16 -12.82
C VAL A 147 8.46 -15.74 -11.52
N THR A 148 7.74 -15.61 -10.40
CA THR A 148 8.26 -15.19 -9.08
C THR A 148 9.01 -13.85 -9.10
N TRP A 149 9.25 -13.27 -7.93
CA TRP A 149 10.06 -12.07 -7.79
C TRP A 149 11.56 -12.41 -7.84
N PRO A 150 12.42 -11.59 -8.48
CA PRO A 150 12.14 -10.30 -9.12
C PRO A 150 11.74 -10.38 -10.60
N GLN A 151 11.52 -11.56 -11.17
CA GLN A 151 11.26 -11.73 -12.60
C GLN A 151 9.93 -11.15 -13.08
N CYS A 152 8.91 -11.11 -12.21
CA CYS A 152 7.64 -10.44 -12.50
C CYS A 152 7.76 -8.91 -12.59
N GLY A 153 8.86 -8.34 -12.09
CA GLY A 153 9.05 -6.91 -11.94
C GLY A 153 8.24 -6.29 -10.80
N GLU A 154 8.72 -5.13 -10.35
CA GLU A 154 8.12 -4.32 -9.28
C GLU A 154 8.31 -2.83 -9.60
N ILE A 155 7.30 -2.01 -9.29
CA ILE A 155 7.36 -0.55 -9.41
C ILE A 155 6.86 0.05 -8.09
N ASP A 156 7.78 0.64 -7.34
CA ASP A 156 7.50 1.38 -6.12
C ASP A 156 7.21 2.84 -6.46
N ILE A 157 5.94 3.21 -6.44
CA ILE A 157 5.50 4.58 -6.74
C ILE A 157 5.77 5.50 -5.55
N LEU A 158 5.63 4.97 -4.33
CA LEU A 158 5.92 5.66 -3.08
C LEU A 158 6.42 4.65 -2.07
N GLU A 159 7.61 4.91 -1.53
CA GLU A 159 8.07 4.38 -0.26
C GLU A 159 8.56 5.54 0.62
N VAL A 160 8.17 5.54 1.89
CA VAL A 160 8.66 6.52 2.86
C VAL A 160 9.14 5.81 4.10
N ARG A 161 10.33 6.17 4.58
CA ARG A 161 10.81 5.75 5.89
C ARG A 161 10.31 6.76 6.91
N GLY A 162 9.49 6.36 7.88
CA GLY A 162 8.87 7.32 8.82
C GLY A 162 9.86 8.10 9.71
N ARG A 163 11.12 7.66 9.80
CA ARG A 163 12.22 8.44 10.41
C ARG A 163 12.63 9.67 9.60
N ASP A 164 12.35 9.66 8.29
CA ASP A 164 12.58 10.74 7.34
C ASP A 164 11.33 10.96 6.48
N PRO A 165 10.24 11.48 7.07
CA PRO A 165 8.92 11.54 6.45
C PRO A 165 8.80 12.60 5.33
N HIS A 166 9.90 13.29 5.01
CA HIS A 166 9.97 14.30 3.95
C HIS A 166 10.71 13.81 2.72
N THR A 167 11.22 12.58 2.75
CA THR A 167 11.88 11.93 1.63
C THR A 167 11.02 10.78 1.12
N LEU A 168 10.59 10.89 -0.13
CA LEU A 168 9.94 9.82 -0.86
C LEU A 168 11.00 9.13 -1.72
N VAL A 169 10.95 7.80 -1.73
CA VAL A 169 11.74 6.95 -2.63
C VAL A 169 10.77 6.30 -3.62
N GLY A 170 11.12 6.35 -4.90
CA GLY A 170 10.49 5.53 -5.92
C GLY A 170 11.56 4.65 -6.53
N THR A 171 11.24 3.38 -6.73
CA THR A 171 12.21 2.34 -7.09
C THR A 171 11.60 1.43 -8.16
N ILE A 172 12.43 0.88 -9.03
CA ILE A 172 12.03 -0.19 -9.95
C ILE A 172 12.89 -1.42 -9.66
N HIS A 173 12.24 -2.58 -9.49
CA HIS A 173 12.93 -3.86 -9.37
C HIS A 173 12.66 -4.78 -10.56
N GLY A 174 13.69 -5.54 -10.94
CA GLY A 174 13.61 -6.54 -12.00
C GLY A 174 14.81 -7.47 -12.03
N PRO A 175 14.88 -8.39 -13.02
CA PRO A 175 16.01 -9.29 -13.19
C PRO A 175 17.34 -8.53 -13.29
N GLY A 176 18.21 -8.71 -12.30
CA GLY A 176 19.54 -8.09 -12.25
C GLY A 176 19.60 -6.71 -11.58
N TYR A 177 18.48 -6.17 -11.10
CA TYR A 177 18.42 -4.90 -10.36
C TYR A 177 17.26 -4.94 -9.35
N SER A 178 17.46 -5.56 -8.18
CA SER A 178 16.40 -5.79 -7.20
C SER A 178 16.90 -5.71 -5.74
N GLY A 179 15.97 -5.68 -4.78
CA GLY A 179 16.28 -5.45 -3.37
C GLY A 179 16.99 -4.12 -3.17
N ASP A 180 18.06 -4.09 -2.38
CA ASP A 180 18.88 -2.88 -2.16
C ASP A 180 19.53 -2.31 -3.44
N ASN A 181 19.47 -3.03 -4.57
CA ASN A 181 20.01 -2.62 -5.88
C ASN A 181 18.91 -2.22 -6.88
N GLY A 182 17.70 -1.87 -6.41
CA GLY A 182 16.67 -1.27 -7.27
C GLY A 182 17.15 0.04 -7.92
N SER A 183 16.57 0.37 -9.08
CA SER A 183 16.90 1.56 -9.88
C SER A 183 15.97 2.73 -9.63
#